data_AF-A0A0B0CV06-F1
#
_entry.id   AF-A0A0B0CV06-F1
#
_cell.length_a   1.000
_cell.length_b   1.000
_cell.length_c   1.000
_cell.angle_alpha   90.00
_cell.angle_beta   90.00
_cell.angle_gamma   90.00
#
_symmetry.space_group_name_H-M   'P 1'
#
loop_
_entity.id
_entity.type
_entity.pdbx_description
1 polymer ?
#
loop_
_entity_poly.entity_id
_entity_poly.type
_entity_poly.pdbx_seq_one_letter_code
_entity_poly.pdbx_strand_id
1 'polypeptide(L)'
;MYYAPYMYPYQNPYYMNAPMYGYGRHSQNWSFPNGVEHANRFDYFRSNNSNWNSRLTDNGSNPYVVDINEATKQNNTYRTALWTGSHLQVTLMSINVGEDIGLEIHPDVDQFLRIEQGQGIVQMGKSKENLDFERKVYDDFAIMIPAGTWHNVTNTGNTPLKLYSIYAPPNHPFGTVHVTKADAMAAEEGNNHVNGNTVVYGRTPDEWVRYTEFLVNEGLEDVKRGINALHILQEFILMGVLVGKGYSPEKAYETVEEWERTGKSKLLQQSKNM
;
A
#
# COMPACT_ATOMS: atom_id res chain seq x y z
N MET A 1 38.93 11.73 -50.36
CA MET A 1 40.25 11.74 -49.70
C MET A 1 40.07 12.27 -48.29
N TYR A 2 40.53 11.72 -47.18
CA TYR A 2 40.92 10.37 -46.74
C TYR A 2 41.12 10.55 -45.22
N TYR A 3 40.83 9.51 -44.43
CA TYR A 3 41.20 9.31 -43.01
C TYR A 3 40.48 10.08 -41.88
N ALA A 4 39.69 9.32 -41.11
CA ALA A 4 39.72 9.40 -39.65
C ALA A 4 40.85 8.48 -39.14
N PRO A 5 41.42 8.76 -37.95
CA PRO A 5 41.25 7.76 -36.88
C PRO A 5 41.05 8.34 -35.48
N TYR A 6 40.35 7.54 -34.68
CA TYR A 6 40.16 7.62 -33.23
C TYR A 6 41.50 7.59 -32.46
N MET A 7 41.54 8.27 -31.31
CA MET A 7 41.95 7.72 -29.99
C MET A 7 42.09 8.83 -28.94
N TYR A 8 41.31 8.77 -27.86
CA TYR A 8 41.64 9.42 -26.58
C TYR A 8 41.79 8.33 -25.51
N PRO A 9 42.97 8.22 -24.87
CA PRO A 9 43.15 7.40 -23.68
C PRO A 9 42.96 8.27 -22.42
N TYR A 10 42.18 7.80 -21.44
CA TYR A 10 42.27 8.31 -20.07
C TYR A 10 42.65 7.17 -19.13
N GLN A 11 43.89 7.23 -18.63
CA GLN A 11 44.38 6.49 -17.49
C GLN A 11 44.78 7.48 -16.37
N ASN A 12 43.98 7.46 -15.29
CA ASN A 12 44.40 7.18 -13.91
C ASN A 12 45.21 8.28 -13.11
N PRO A 13 45.56 8.08 -11.81
CA PRO A 13 44.82 8.47 -10.59
C PRO A 13 45.65 9.34 -9.61
N TYR A 14 45.03 10.02 -8.64
CA TYR A 14 45.74 10.38 -7.39
C TYR A 14 44.85 10.35 -6.13
N TYR A 15 45.19 9.38 -5.26
CA TYR A 15 45.01 9.42 -3.81
C TYR A 15 45.88 10.53 -3.20
N MET A 16 45.38 11.26 -2.19
CA MET A 16 46.20 11.69 -1.04
C MET A 16 45.36 11.96 0.22
N ASN A 17 45.91 11.48 1.34
CA ASN A 17 45.42 11.50 2.71
C ASN A 17 45.80 12.80 3.47
N ALA A 18 44.88 13.24 4.36
CA ALA A 18 45.08 13.80 5.73
C ALA A 18 45.94 15.10 5.90
N PRO A 19 45.78 15.94 6.98
CA PRO A 19 45.59 15.53 8.38
C PRO A 19 44.62 16.34 9.27
N MET A 20 44.28 15.68 10.38
CA MET A 20 43.64 16.15 11.61
C MET A 20 44.60 17.04 12.43
N TYR A 21 44.08 18.11 13.05
CA TYR A 21 44.70 18.73 14.23
C TYR A 21 43.62 19.10 15.26
N GLY A 22 43.78 18.59 16.47
CA GLY A 22 43.02 18.99 17.66
C GLY A 22 43.90 19.81 18.61
N TYR A 23 43.30 20.77 19.30
CA TYR A 23 43.82 21.43 20.49
C TYR A 23 42.68 21.69 21.47
N GLY A 24 42.91 21.39 22.74
CA GLY A 24 41.90 21.43 23.80
C GLY A 24 41.95 22.65 24.73
N ARG A 25 40.82 22.82 25.43
CA ARG A 25 40.55 23.45 26.74
C ARG A 25 40.83 24.95 26.95
N HIS A 26 39.76 25.71 27.26
CA HIS A 26 39.56 26.30 28.59
C HIS A 26 38.08 26.61 28.88
N SER A 27 37.74 26.50 30.17
CA SER A 27 36.43 26.48 30.83
C SER A 27 35.75 27.86 30.96
N GLN A 28 34.40 27.90 30.88
CA GLN A 28 33.59 28.62 31.86
C GLN A 28 32.32 27.82 32.23
N ASN A 29 32.20 27.59 33.54
CA ASN A 29 31.11 26.94 34.26
C ASN A 29 29.82 27.76 34.23
N TRP A 30 28.70 27.17 33.76
CA TRP A 30 27.36 27.45 34.30
C TRP A 30 26.67 26.12 34.59
N SER A 31 26.54 25.79 35.87
CA SER A 31 25.94 24.56 36.39
C SER A 31 24.42 24.70 36.49
N PHE A 32 23.67 23.83 35.81
CA PHE A 32 22.36 23.33 36.27
C PHE A 32 22.23 21.84 35.88
N PRO A 33 21.71 20.97 36.77
CA PRO A 33 21.90 19.53 36.67
C PRO A 33 20.76 18.83 35.90
N ASN A 34 21.08 17.64 35.37
CA ASN A 34 20.21 16.65 34.72
C ASN A 34 20.13 16.73 33.19
N GLY A 35 21.02 15.99 32.52
CA GLY A 35 21.01 15.81 31.07
C GLY A 35 21.93 14.69 30.59
N VAL A 36 22.00 13.57 31.33
CA VAL A 36 22.77 12.38 30.92
C VAL A 36 21.82 11.30 30.39
N GLU A 37 20.96 11.64 29.42
CA GLU A 37 20.14 10.65 28.69
C GLU A 37 19.95 10.98 27.19
N HIS A 38 20.71 11.94 26.64
CA HIS A 38 20.52 12.38 25.24
C HIS A 38 21.78 12.25 24.35
N ALA A 39 22.73 11.39 24.73
CA ALA A 39 23.84 10.99 23.85
C ALA A 39 23.71 9.55 23.30
N ASN A 40 22.82 8.73 23.87
CA ASN A 40 22.65 7.31 23.47
C ASN A 40 21.47 7.06 22.51
N ARG A 41 20.78 8.10 22.02
CA ARG A 41 19.62 7.92 21.12
C ARG A 41 19.96 7.93 19.62
N PHE A 42 21.17 8.37 19.27
CA PHE A 42 21.61 8.43 17.86
C PHE A 42 22.42 7.20 17.40
N ASP A 43 22.80 6.31 18.32
CA ASP A 43 23.53 5.06 18.00
C ASP A 43 22.63 3.82 17.79
N TYR A 44 21.30 3.97 17.93
CA TYR A 44 20.35 2.88 17.64
C TYR A 44 19.97 2.74 16.16
N PHE A 45 20.45 3.62 15.27
CA PHE A 45 20.22 3.53 13.83
C PHE A 45 21.34 2.86 13.04
N ARG A 46 22.34 2.28 13.73
CA ARG A 46 23.37 1.44 13.11
C ARG A 46 23.38 0.05 13.74
N SER A 47 22.40 -0.76 13.36
CA SER A 47 22.44 -2.20 13.63
C SER A 47 21.90 -2.99 12.45
N ASN A 48 22.87 -3.52 11.70
CA ASN A 48 22.87 -4.83 11.06
C ASN A 48 21.93 -5.08 9.86
N ASN A 49 22.47 -4.68 8.72
CA ASN A 49 22.31 -5.33 7.44
C ASN A 49 22.80 -6.79 7.50
N SER A 50 21.89 -7.76 7.66
CA SER A 50 22.03 -9.16 7.20
C SER A 50 20.90 -10.04 7.76
N ASN A 51 19.73 -10.03 7.09
CA ASN A 51 18.75 -11.13 6.96
C ASN A 51 17.37 -10.57 6.54
N TRP A 52 17.29 -9.96 5.35
CA TRP A 52 16.02 -9.54 4.74
C TRP A 52 15.28 -10.70 4.06
N ASN A 53 15.18 -11.85 4.73
CA ASN A 53 14.17 -12.86 4.37
C ASN A 53 12.83 -12.54 5.05
N SER A 54 12.50 -11.25 5.18
CA SER A 54 11.19 -10.80 5.63
C SER A 54 10.21 -11.11 4.51
N ARG A 55 9.25 -12.01 4.78
CA ARG A 55 8.13 -12.26 3.87
C ARG A 55 7.48 -10.92 3.52
N LEU A 56 7.31 -10.64 2.23
CA LEU A 56 6.59 -9.48 1.74
C LEU A 56 5.12 -9.64 2.14
N THR A 57 4.66 -8.79 3.05
CA THR A 57 3.28 -8.78 3.56
C THR A 57 2.72 -7.37 3.50
N ASP A 58 1.41 -7.24 3.39
CA ASP A 58 0.74 -5.94 3.44
C ASP A 58 0.82 -5.34 4.85
N ASN A 59 1.41 -4.15 4.96
CA ASN A 59 1.61 -3.44 6.23
C ASN A 59 0.42 -2.54 6.61
N GLY A 60 -0.64 -2.53 5.81
CA GLY A 60 -1.87 -1.78 6.07
C GLY A 60 -1.63 -0.28 6.05
N SER A 61 -2.40 0.50 6.81
CA SER A 61 -2.27 1.96 6.88
C SER A 61 -1.21 2.46 7.87
N ASN A 62 -0.33 1.57 8.36
CA ASN A 62 0.68 1.91 9.35
C ASN A 62 1.81 2.76 8.73
N PRO A 63 2.47 3.65 9.52
CA PRO A 63 3.72 4.28 9.09
C PRO A 63 4.75 3.21 8.71
N TYR A 64 5.27 3.26 7.48
CA TYR A 64 6.09 2.20 6.92
C TYR A 64 7.25 2.77 6.10
N VAL A 65 8.44 2.18 6.27
CA VAL A 65 9.66 2.50 5.53
C VAL A 65 10.23 1.20 4.98
N VAL A 66 10.54 1.17 3.69
CA VAL A 66 11.01 -0.01 2.99
C VAL A 66 11.99 0.40 1.90
N ASP A 67 12.99 -0.46 1.65
CA ASP A 67 13.75 -0.40 0.41
C ASP A 67 12.86 -0.98 -0.72
N ILE A 68 12.15 -0.09 -1.41
CA ILE A 68 11.17 -0.49 -2.42
C ILE A 68 11.84 -1.14 -3.64
N ASN A 69 13.08 -0.78 -3.95
CA ASN A 69 13.84 -1.37 -5.06
C ASN A 69 14.11 -2.85 -4.77
N GLU A 70 14.66 -3.15 -3.59
CA GLU A 70 14.94 -4.52 -3.16
C GLU A 70 13.66 -5.34 -2.99
N ALA A 71 12.63 -4.78 -2.33
CA ALA A 71 11.35 -5.47 -2.15
C ALA A 71 10.71 -5.84 -3.50
N THR A 72 10.73 -4.93 -4.47
CA THR A 72 10.21 -5.16 -5.82
C THR A 72 10.97 -6.27 -6.55
N LYS A 73 12.31 -6.24 -6.50
CA LYS A 73 13.16 -7.25 -7.15
C LYS A 73 13.02 -8.64 -6.53
N GLN A 74 12.84 -8.71 -5.20
CA GLN A 74 12.66 -9.96 -4.45
C GLN A 74 11.27 -10.60 -4.67
N ASN A 75 10.25 -9.82 -5.00
CA ASN A 75 8.90 -10.34 -5.24
C ASN A 75 8.89 -11.26 -6.48
N ASN A 76 8.39 -12.48 -6.32
CA ASN A 76 8.27 -13.46 -7.43
C ASN A 76 6.83 -13.83 -7.76
N THR A 77 5.85 -13.22 -7.09
CA THR A 77 4.44 -13.42 -7.41
C THR A 77 4.02 -12.46 -8.51
N TYR A 78 2.94 -12.79 -9.21
CA TYR A 78 2.32 -11.87 -10.16
C TYR A 78 1.91 -10.55 -9.50
N ARG A 79 1.31 -10.62 -8.30
CA ARG A 79 0.93 -9.44 -7.50
C ARG A 79 1.03 -9.73 -6.00
N THR A 80 1.66 -8.84 -5.24
CA THR A 80 1.66 -8.85 -3.76
C THR A 80 1.33 -7.45 -3.26
N ALA A 81 0.27 -7.28 -2.47
CA ALA A 81 0.02 -6.04 -1.75
C ALA A 81 1.09 -5.84 -0.67
N LEU A 82 1.77 -4.70 -0.70
CA LEU A 82 2.82 -4.34 0.26
C LEU A 82 2.31 -3.35 1.31
N TRP A 83 1.41 -2.45 0.92
CA TRP A 83 0.84 -1.44 1.79
C TRP A 83 -0.52 -0.99 1.24
N THR A 84 -1.58 -1.10 2.05
CA THR A 84 -2.92 -0.65 1.68
C THR A 84 -3.46 0.33 2.71
N GLY A 85 -3.59 1.60 2.32
CA GLY A 85 -4.18 2.67 3.13
C GLY A 85 -5.57 3.08 2.67
N SER A 86 -6.06 4.21 3.16
CA SER A 86 -7.38 4.75 2.77
C SER A 86 -7.38 5.51 1.44
N HIS A 87 -6.21 5.95 0.97
CA HIS A 87 -6.09 6.85 -0.19
C HIS A 87 -5.18 6.32 -1.29
N LEU A 88 -4.32 5.36 -0.98
CA LEU A 88 -3.50 4.69 -1.97
C LEU A 88 -3.19 3.25 -1.55
N GLN A 89 -2.81 2.44 -2.52
CA GLN A 89 -2.30 1.09 -2.32
C GLN A 89 -1.02 0.90 -3.12
N VAL A 90 -0.03 0.24 -2.52
CA VAL A 90 1.22 -0.17 -3.15
C VAL A 90 1.23 -1.68 -3.34
N THR A 91 1.42 -2.14 -4.57
CA THR A 91 1.59 -3.56 -4.91
C THR A 91 2.92 -3.79 -5.61
N LEU A 92 3.46 -4.99 -5.45
CA LEU A 92 4.66 -5.47 -6.13
C LEU A 92 4.26 -6.49 -7.19
N MET A 93 4.90 -6.48 -8.34
CA MET A 93 4.57 -7.37 -9.46
C MET A 93 5.83 -7.94 -10.10
N SER A 94 5.74 -9.20 -10.53
CA SER A 94 6.74 -9.89 -11.32
C SER A 94 6.06 -10.50 -12.54
N ILE A 95 6.31 -9.92 -13.72
CA ILE A 95 5.72 -10.37 -14.99
C ILE A 95 6.73 -11.25 -15.70
N ASN A 96 6.39 -12.51 -16.00
CA ASN A 96 7.33 -13.40 -16.66
C ASN A 96 7.61 -12.96 -18.10
N VAL A 97 8.66 -13.54 -18.69
CA VAL A 97 9.07 -13.25 -20.06
C VAL A 97 7.94 -13.57 -21.03
N GLY A 98 7.59 -12.60 -21.88
CA GLY A 98 6.51 -12.73 -22.87
C GLY A 98 5.10 -12.62 -22.30
N GLU A 99 4.94 -12.51 -20.98
CA GLU A 99 3.66 -12.20 -20.36
C GLU A 99 3.40 -10.69 -20.36
N ASP A 100 2.14 -10.34 -20.18
CA ASP A 100 1.70 -8.98 -19.89
C ASP A 100 0.86 -8.93 -18.61
N ILE A 101 0.63 -7.72 -18.11
CA ILE A 101 -0.32 -7.49 -17.01
C ILE A 101 -1.73 -7.93 -17.47
N GLY A 102 -2.12 -7.54 -18.67
CA GLY A 102 -3.46 -7.70 -19.19
C GLY A 102 -4.06 -6.35 -19.51
N LEU A 103 -4.90 -6.31 -20.54
CA LEU A 103 -5.55 -5.07 -20.96
C LEU A 103 -6.67 -4.71 -19.99
N GLU A 104 -6.46 -3.63 -19.24
CA GLU A 104 -7.34 -3.19 -18.16
C GLU A 104 -7.71 -1.70 -18.31
N ILE A 105 -8.73 -1.27 -17.57
CA ILE A 105 -9.13 0.12 -17.41
C ILE A 105 -9.66 0.30 -15.99
N HIS A 106 -9.25 1.37 -15.31
CA HIS A 106 -9.81 1.76 -14.02
C HIS A 106 -10.55 3.08 -14.19
N PRO A 107 -11.89 3.13 -14.08
CA PRO A 107 -12.66 4.33 -14.38
C PRO A 107 -12.40 5.49 -13.39
N ASP A 108 -12.08 5.16 -12.13
CA ASP A 108 -12.03 6.12 -11.02
C ASP A 108 -10.70 6.09 -10.25
N VAL A 109 -9.68 5.39 -10.78
CA VAL A 109 -8.39 5.19 -10.11
C VAL A 109 -7.26 5.63 -11.03
N ASP A 110 -6.46 6.58 -10.57
CA ASP A 110 -5.17 6.86 -11.18
C ASP A 110 -4.17 5.80 -10.73
N GLN A 111 -3.32 5.36 -11.65
CA GLN A 111 -2.30 4.36 -11.38
C GLN A 111 -0.92 4.87 -11.78
N PHE A 112 0.05 4.65 -10.91
CA PHE A 112 1.47 4.90 -11.15
C PHE A 112 2.22 3.57 -11.12
N LEU A 113 3.02 3.28 -12.13
CA LEU A 113 3.91 2.12 -12.15
C LEU A 113 5.36 2.61 -12.21
N ARG A 114 6.26 1.91 -11.52
CA ARG A 114 7.70 2.10 -11.68
C ARG A 114 8.38 0.77 -11.93
N ILE A 115 9.20 0.73 -12.97
CA ILE A 115 10.01 -0.43 -13.34
C ILE A 115 11.32 -0.38 -12.56
N GLU A 116 11.66 -1.46 -11.85
CA GLU A 116 12.90 -1.60 -11.07
C GLU A 116 13.86 -2.65 -11.66
N GLN A 117 13.39 -3.47 -12.61
CA GLN A 117 14.21 -4.42 -13.34
C GLN A 117 13.49 -4.90 -14.62
N GLY A 118 14.23 -5.06 -15.71
CA GLY A 118 13.75 -5.65 -16.96
C GLY A 118 13.41 -4.60 -18.00
N GLN A 119 12.70 -5.04 -19.05
CA GLN A 119 12.27 -4.17 -20.14
C GLN A 119 10.90 -4.59 -20.65
N GLY A 120 10.11 -3.62 -21.08
CA GLY A 120 8.75 -3.86 -21.55
C GLY A 120 8.29 -2.83 -22.57
N ILE A 121 7.05 -3.00 -23.00
CA ILE A 121 6.31 -2.01 -23.78
C ILE A 121 5.05 -1.68 -23.02
N VAL A 122 4.77 -0.39 -22.84
CA VAL A 122 3.48 0.10 -22.35
C VAL A 122 2.65 0.54 -23.55
N GLN A 123 1.38 0.16 -23.54
CA GLN A 123 0.37 0.58 -24.51
C GLN A 123 -0.79 1.23 -23.76
N MET A 124 -1.25 2.40 -24.21
CA MET A 124 -2.36 3.13 -23.61
C MET A 124 -3.26 3.78 -24.67
N GLY A 125 -4.53 4.00 -24.35
CA GLY A 125 -5.47 4.67 -25.25
C GLY A 125 -6.84 4.95 -24.65
N LYS A 126 -7.68 5.68 -25.40
CA LYS A 126 -9.03 6.04 -24.98
C LYS A 126 -10.07 4.92 -25.16
N SER A 127 -9.78 3.94 -26.01
CA SER A 127 -10.65 2.78 -26.21
C SER A 127 -9.83 1.50 -26.30
N LYS A 128 -10.49 0.37 -26.03
CA LYS A 128 -9.87 -0.96 -26.05
C LYS A 128 -9.27 -1.31 -27.42
N GLU A 129 -9.90 -0.82 -28.49
CA GLU A 129 -9.51 -1.08 -29.88
C GLU A 129 -8.46 -0.10 -30.42
N ASN A 130 -8.14 0.97 -29.69
CA ASN A 130 -7.20 2.01 -30.14
C ASN A 130 -6.26 2.46 -29.01
N LEU A 131 -5.14 1.74 -28.87
CA LEU A 131 -4.03 2.05 -27.98
C LEU A 131 -2.96 2.84 -28.74
N ASP A 132 -3.21 4.13 -28.98
CA ASP A 132 -2.38 5.01 -29.82
C ASP A 132 -1.10 5.51 -29.13
N PHE A 133 -0.97 5.30 -27.82
CA PHE A 133 0.25 5.56 -27.08
C PHE A 133 1.02 4.26 -26.85
N GLU A 134 2.20 4.13 -27.46
CA GLU A 134 3.10 3.00 -27.25
C GLU A 134 4.52 3.48 -26.92
N ARG A 135 5.12 3.00 -25.83
CA ARG A 135 6.51 3.34 -25.46
C ARG A 135 7.24 2.13 -24.91
N LYS A 136 8.53 2.02 -25.23
CA LYS A 136 9.44 1.09 -24.54
C LYS A 136 9.76 1.64 -23.16
N VAL A 137 9.78 0.76 -22.17
CA VAL A 137 10.08 1.08 -20.77
C VAL A 137 11.16 0.14 -20.25
N TYR A 138 11.96 0.66 -19.32
CA TYR A 138 13.16 0.01 -18.78
C TYR A 138 13.26 0.31 -17.28
N ASP A 139 14.29 -0.24 -16.64
CA ASP A 139 14.71 0.19 -15.30
C ASP A 139 14.74 1.72 -15.18
N ASP A 140 14.35 2.22 -14.01
CA ASP A 140 14.13 3.64 -13.67
C ASP A 140 12.95 4.36 -14.35
N PHE A 141 12.19 3.72 -15.24
CA PHE A 141 11.05 4.38 -15.88
C PHE A 141 9.81 4.35 -14.98
N ALA A 142 9.09 5.47 -14.98
CA ALA A 142 7.75 5.60 -14.41
C ALA A 142 6.68 5.69 -15.51
N ILE A 143 5.51 5.15 -15.23
CA ILE A 143 4.33 5.17 -16.10
C ILE A 143 3.18 5.77 -15.30
N MET A 144 2.59 6.84 -15.82
CA MET A 144 1.39 7.46 -15.26
C MET A 144 0.19 7.08 -16.11
N ILE A 145 -0.79 6.43 -15.50
CA ILE A 145 -2.00 5.93 -16.14
C ILE A 145 -3.19 6.65 -15.50
N PRO A 146 -3.76 7.67 -16.19
CA PRO A 146 -4.92 8.38 -15.68
C PRO A 146 -6.17 7.48 -15.65
N ALA A 147 -7.05 7.73 -14.69
CA ALA A 147 -8.37 7.11 -14.61
C ALA A 147 -9.12 7.21 -15.95
N GLY A 148 -9.78 6.12 -16.34
CA GLY A 148 -10.48 5.98 -17.62
C GLY A 148 -9.59 5.68 -18.82
N THR A 149 -8.30 5.39 -18.62
CA THR A 149 -7.37 5.04 -19.71
C THR A 149 -7.24 3.53 -19.83
N TRP A 150 -7.51 2.99 -21.03
CA TRP A 150 -7.17 1.60 -21.34
C TRP A 150 -5.65 1.44 -21.39
N HIS A 151 -5.11 0.42 -20.75
CA HIS A 151 -3.67 0.25 -20.65
C HIS A 151 -3.24 -1.21 -20.53
N ASN A 152 -2.02 -1.49 -20.97
CA ASN A 152 -1.34 -2.77 -20.77
C ASN A 152 0.17 -2.55 -20.70
N VAL A 153 0.88 -3.43 -19.98
CA VAL A 153 2.34 -3.50 -19.98
C VAL A 153 2.77 -4.93 -20.27
N THR A 154 3.55 -5.10 -21.34
CA THR A 154 4.06 -6.39 -21.78
C THR A 154 5.56 -6.50 -21.52
N ASN A 155 5.99 -7.59 -20.91
CA ASN A 155 7.41 -7.91 -20.76
C ASN A 155 7.99 -8.38 -22.10
N THR A 156 8.85 -7.56 -22.70
CA THR A 156 9.53 -7.84 -23.97
C THR A 156 11.03 -8.14 -23.77
N GLY A 157 11.44 -8.36 -22.52
CA GLY A 157 12.78 -8.74 -22.13
C GLY A 157 13.03 -10.24 -22.17
N ASN A 158 14.18 -10.63 -21.62
CA ASN A 158 14.62 -12.02 -21.44
C ASN A 158 14.69 -12.42 -19.96
N THR A 159 14.25 -11.56 -19.06
CA THR A 159 14.15 -11.78 -17.61
C THR A 159 12.79 -11.28 -17.11
N PRO A 160 12.32 -11.71 -15.92
CA PRO A 160 11.10 -11.17 -15.34
C PRO A 160 11.16 -9.64 -15.19
N LEU A 161 10.08 -8.97 -15.59
CA LEU A 161 9.90 -7.53 -15.40
C LEU A 161 9.43 -7.31 -13.96
N LYS A 162 10.26 -6.63 -13.17
CA LYS A 162 9.96 -6.29 -11.77
C LYS A 162 9.51 -4.85 -11.70
N LEU A 163 8.33 -4.64 -11.14
CA LEU A 163 7.73 -3.32 -10.99
C LEU A 163 6.89 -3.24 -9.74
N TYR A 164 6.70 -2.04 -9.23
CA TYR A 164 5.65 -1.77 -8.25
C TYR A 164 4.60 -0.85 -8.86
N SER A 165 3.37 -0.99 -8.37
CA SER A 165 2.21 -0.19 -8.75
C SER A 165 1.69 0.56 -7.53
N ILE A 166 1.30 1.82 -7.73
CA ILE A 166 0.59 2.64 -6.77
C ILE A 166 -0.78 2.97 -7.38
N TYR A 167 -1.85 2.56 -6.71
CA TYR A 167 -3.22 2.90 -7.05
C TYR A 167 -3.71 4.01 -6.14
N ALA A 168 -4.43 5.00 -6.67
CA ALA A 168 -5.07 6.04 -5.88
C ALA A 168 -6.50 6.32 -6.40
N PRO A 169 -7.57 5.90 -5.69
CA PRO A 169 -7.62 5.15 -4.42
C PRO A 169 -7.14 3.67 -4.52
N PRO A 170 -7.08 2.91 -3.40
CA PRO A 170 -6.79 1.47 -3.42
C PRO A 170 -7.67 0.68 -4.39
N ASN A 171 -7.11 -0.33 -5.06
CA ASN A 171 -7.81 -1.12 -6.08
C ASN A 171 -8.09 -2.57 -5.66
N HIS A 172 -7.19 -3.20 -4.92
CA HIS A 172 -7.32 -4.59 -4.46
C HIS A 172 -7.56 -4.69 -2.95
N PRO A 173 -8.14 -5.80 -2.44
CA PRO A 173 -8.26 -6.04 -1.01
C PRO A 173 -6.92 -5.96 -0.25
N PHE A 174 -6.99 -5.61 1.03
CA PHE A 174 -5.83 -5.69 1.93
C PHE A 174 -5.26 -7.11 1.97
N GLY A 175 -3.94 -7.24 1.87
CA GLY A 175 -3.25 -8.53 1.93
C GLY A 175 -3.36 -9.38 0.67
N THR A 176 -3.83 -8.83 -0.46
CA THR A 176 -3.89 -9.55 -1.74
C THR A 176 -2.53 -10.12 -2.14
N VAL A 177 -2.52 -11.42 -2.44
CA VAL A 177 -1.38 -12.11 -3.07
C VAL A 177 -1.90 -12.99 -4.19
N HIS A 178 -1.51 -12.68 -5.42
CA HIS A 178 -1.75 -13.53 -6.59
C HIS A 178 -0.42 -14.11 -7.02
N VAL A 179 -0.22 -15.41 -6.80
CA VAL A 179 1.05 -16.08 -7.14
C VAL A 179 1.25 -16.09 -8.65
N THR A 180 0.19 -16.37 -9.39
CA THR A 180 0.20 -16.42 -10.85
C THR A 180 -0.73 -15.39 -11.47
N LYS A 181 -0.53 -15.10 -12.75
CA LYS A 181 -1.47 -14.28 -13.52
C LYS A 181 -2.87 -14.91 -13.58
N ALA A 182 -2.95 -16.23 -13.69
CA ALA A 182 -4.22 -16.94 -13.71
C ALA A 182 -5.02 -16.72 -12.41
N ASP A 183 -4.36 -16.72 -11.25
CA ASP A 183 -5.01 -16.41 -9.97
C ASP A 183 -5.57 -14.99 -9.96
N ALA A 184 -4.83 -14.03 -10.51
CA ALA A 184 -5.29 -12.66 -10.64
C ALA A 184 -6.48 -12.55 -11.59
N MET A 185 -6.40 -13.16 -12.77
CA MET A 185 -7.50 -13.15 -13.73
C MET A 185 -8.76 -13.79 -13.15
N ALA A 186 -8.66 -14.91 -12.44
CA ALA A 186 -9.79 -15.55 -11.78
C ALA A 186 -10.43 -14.65 -10.70
N ALA A 187 -9.62 -13.91 -9.94
CA ALA A 187 -10.10 -12.94 -8.95
C ALA A 187 -10.82 -11.74 -9.61
N GLU A 188 -10.28 -11.20 -10.70
CA GLU A 188 -10.90 -10.08 -11.44
C GLU A 188 -12.13 -10.53 -12.26
N GLU A 189 -12.13 -11.75 -12.81
CA GLU A 189 -13.28 -12.35 -13.50
C GLU A 189 -14.41 -12.67 -12.52
N GLY A 190 -14.08 -13.13 -11.30
CA GLY A 190 -15.05 -13.27 -10.22
C GLY A 190 -15.73 -11.94 -9.84
N ASN A 191 -15.01 -10.83 -9.96
CA ASN A 191 -15.55 -9.48 -9.80
C ASN A 191 -16.37 -9.00 -11.02
N ASN A 192 -16.07 -9.48 -12.23
CA ASN A 192 -16.74 -9.09 -13.47
C ASN A 192 -17.92 -9.99 -13.89
N HIS A 193 -18.06 -11.20 -13.33
CA HIS A 193 -19.08 -12.18 -13.74
C HIS A 193 -20.37 -12.22 -12.92
N VAL A 194 -20.58 -11.29 -11.98
CA VAL A 194 -21.89 -11.15 -11.34
C VAL A 194 -22.64 -9.98 -11.95
N ASN A 195 -23.36 -10.29 -13.03
CA ASN A 195 -24.51 -9.49 -13.47
C ASN A 195 -25.43 -9.23 -12.26
N GLY A 196 -25.31 -8.05 -11.65
CA GLY A 196 -26.27 -7.53 -10.68
C GLY A 196 -25.87 -7.41 -9.21
N ASN A 197 -24.62 -7.65 -8.79
CA ASN A 197 -24.22 -7.39 -7.39
C ASN A 197 -23.28 -6.19 -7.29
N THR A 198 -23.82 -5.07 -6.81
CA THR A 198 -23.07 -3.85 -6.45
C THR A 198 -21.97 -4.20 -5.45
N VAL A 199 -20.73 -4.33 -5.90
CA VAL A 199 -19.57 -4.43 -4.99
C VAL A 199 -19.30 -3.04 -4.44
N VAL A 200 -19.50 -2.86 -3.14
CA VAL A 200 -19.24 -1.61 -2.41
C VAL A 200 -17.98 -1.81 -1.59
N TYR A 201 -16.93 -1.02 -1.81
CA TYR A 201 -15.66 -1.12 -1.06
C TYR A 201 -15.11 -2.56 -0.95
N GLY A 202 -15.11 -3.30 -2.05
CA GLY A 202 -14.51 -4.64 -2.13
C GLY A 202 -15.34 -5.78 -1.53
N ARG A 203 -16.62 -5.56 -1.21
CA ARG A 203 -17.57 -6.61 -0.81
C ARG A 203 -18.92 -6.43 -1.52
N THR A 204 -19.57 -7.53 -1.86
CA THR A 204 -20.98 -7.55 -2.28
C THR A 204 -21.90 -7.14 -1.12
N PRO A 205 -23.17 -6.79 -1.37
CA PRO A 205 -24.09 -6.43 -0.30
C PRO A 205 -24.28 -7.56 0.72
N ASP A 206 -24.37 -8.82 0.26
CA ASP A 206 -24.49 -9.98 1.15
C ASP A 206 -23.21 -10.24 1.96
N GLU A 207 -22.03 -9.98 1.38
CA GLU A 207 -20.77 -10.04 2.12
C GLU A 207 -20.67 -8.93 3.15
N TRP A 208 -21.23 -7.74 2.90
CA TRP A 208 -21.37 -6.71 3.92
C TRP A 208 -22.28 -7.17 5.05
N VAL A 209 -23.43 -7.76 4.73
CA VAL A 209 -24.35 -8.32 5.74
C VAL A 209 -23.62 -9.34 6.61
N ARG A 210 -22.92 -10.31 6.00
CA ARG A 210 -22.14 -11.32 6.73
C ARG A 210 -21.01 -10.71 7.54
N TYR A 211 -20.29 -9.73 6.99
CA TYR A 211 -19.18 -9.08 7.69
C TYR A 211 -19.64 -8.35 8.95
N THR A 212 -20.81 -7.72 8.91
CA THR A 212 -21.38 -7.00 10.06
C THR A 212 -22.25 -7.88 10.97
N GLU A 213 -22.35 -9.18 10.71
CA GLU A 213 -23.21 -10.11 11.45
C GLU A 213 -22.93 -10.11 12.95
N PHE A 214 -21.67 -9.94 13.36
CA PHE A 214 -21.29 -9.77 14.76
C PHE A 214 -22.09 -8.66 15.45
N LEU A 215 -22.18 -7.48 14.83
CA LEU A 215 -22.94 -6.35 15.38
C LEU A 215 -24.42 -6.67 15.48
N VAL A 216 -24.98 -7.31 14.45
CA VAL A 216 -26.40 -7.69 14.45
C VAL A 216 -26.71 -8.63 15.62
N ASN A 217 -25.82 -9.60 15.90
CA ASN A 217 -25.99 -10.53 17.01
C ASN A 217 -25.95 -9.81 18.38
N GLU A 218 -25.02 -8.87 18.59
CA GLU A 218 -24.98 -8.07 19.82
C GLU A 218 -26.29 -7.25 19.98
N GLY A 219 -26.78 -6.63 18.91
CA GLY A 219 -28.01 -5.86 18.95
C GLY A 219 -29.25 -6.70 19.26
N LEU A 220 -29.30 -7.94 18.76
CA LEU A 220 -30.36 -8.89 19.09
C LEU A 220 -30.32 -9.30 20.56
N GLU A 221 -29.14 -9.40 21.18
CA GLU A 221 -29.02 -9.66 22.62
C GLU A 221 -29.53 -8.47 23.44
N ASP A 222 -29.26 -7.24 23.04
CA ASP A 222 -29.77 -6.05 23.73
C ASP A 222 -31.29 -5.88 23.61
N VAL A 223 -31.86 -6.23 22.44
CA VAL A 223 -33.31 -6.33 22.28
C VAL A 223 -33.91 -7.35 23.26
N LYS A 224 -33.28 -8.52 23.43
CA LYS A 224 -33.74 -9.55 24.39
C LYS A 224 -33.65 -9.08 25.84
N ARG A 225 -32.66 -8.23 26.16
CA ARG A 225 -32.49 -7.61 27.47
C ARG A 225 -33.47 -6.46 27.74
N GLY A 226 -34.28 -6.08 26.75
CA GLY A 226 -35.26 -5.01 26.87
C GLY A 226 -34.64 -3.61 26.86
N ILE A 227 -33.46 -3.46 26.25
CA ILE A 227 -32.81 -2.16 26.09
C ILE A 227 -33.63 -1.26 25.17
N ASN A 228 -33.60 0.05 25.43
CA ASN A 228 -34.33 1.05 24.68
C ASN A 228 -33.97 1.01 23.17
N ALA A 229 -34.99 0.94 22.30
CA ALA A 229 -34.78 0.85 20.86
C ALA A 229 -34.06 2.06 20.25
N LEU A 230 -34.28 3.27 20.80
CA LEU A 230 -33.55 4.47 20.37
C LEU A 230 -32.06 4.36 20.72
N HIS A 231 -31.74 3.81 21.89
CA HIS A 231 -30.36 3.59 22.31
C HIS A 231 -29.65 2.60 21.38
N ILE A 232 -30.27 1.43 21.17
CA ILE A 232 -29.78 0.39 20.23
C ILE A 232 -29.51 1.02 18.85
N LEU A 233 -30.49 1.73 18.27
CA LEU A 233 -30.31 2.32 16.94
C LEU A 233 -29.16 3.34 16.90
N GLN A 234 -29.00 4.17 17.93
CA GLN A 234 -27.90 5.13 17.99
C GLN A 234 -26.53 4.45 18.06
N GLU A 235 -26.42 3.36 18.84
CA GLU A 235 -25.18 2.58 18.95
C GLU A 235 -24.82 1.92 17.62
N PHE A 236 -25.74 1.18 17.00
CA PHE A 236 -25.46 0.45 15.76
C PHE A 236 -25.18 1.36 14.57
N ILE A 237 -25.85 2.52 14.48
CA ILE A 237 -25.52 3.51 13.45
C ILE A 237 -24.09 4.03 13.66
N LEU A 238 -23.69 4.29 14.91
CA LEU A 238 -22.35 4.78 15.21
C LEU A 238 -21.27 3.72 14.94
N MET A 239 -21.54 2.46 15.32
CA MET A 239 -20.68 1.32 14.99
C MET A 239 -20.55 1.14 13.47
N GLY A 240 -21.65 1.23 12.72
CA GLY A 240 -21.65 1.17 11.25
C GLY A 240 -20.81 2.28 10.60
N VAL A 241 -20.85 3.51 11.15
CA VAL A 241 -19.98 4.60 10.70
C VAL A 241 -18.51 4.29 10.95
N LEU A 242 -18.15 3.69 12.10
CA LEU A 242 -16.78 3.29 12.40
C LEU A 242 -16.30 2.15 11.48
N VAL A 243 -17.15 1.16 11.22
CA VAL A 243 -16.87 0.10 10.24
C VAL A 243 -16.63 0.70 8.86
N GLY A 244 -17.44 1.67 8.43
CA GLY A 244 -17.24 2.41 7.18
C GLY A 244 -15.93 3.24 7.15
N LYS A 245 -15.34 3.54 8.31
CA LYS A 245 -14.01 4.17 8.45
C LYS A 245 -12.85 3.17 8.57
N GLY A 246 -13.11 1.88 8.40
CA GLY A 246 -12.11 0.82 8.39
C GLY A 246 -11.89 0.12 9.73
N TYR A 247 -12.74 0.33 10.73
CA TYR A 247 -12.71 -0.46 11.97
C TYR A 247 -13.26 -1.87 11.69
N SER A 248 -12.74 -2.89 12.39
CA SER A 248 -13.44 -4.18 12.43
C SER A 248 -14.76 -4.04 13.20
N PRO A 249 -15.77 -4.89 12.95
CA PRO A 249 -17.01 -4.92 13.72
C PRO A 249 -16.78 -4.96 15.24
N GLU A 250 -15.86 -5.80 15.70
CA GLU A 250 -15.50 -5.93 17.12
C GLU A 250 -14.85 -4.65 17.64
N LYS A 251 -13.94 -4.06 16.87
CA LYS A 251 -13.29 -2.81 17.28
C LYS A 251 -14.27 -1.64 17.33
N ALA A 252 -15.22 -1.59 16.40
CA ALA A 252 -16.29 -0.60 16.38
C ALA A 252 -17.19 -0.75 17.62
N TYR A 253 -17.59 -1.98 17.94
CA TYR A 253 -18.34 -2.31 19.15
C TYR A 253 -17.60 -1.84 20.42
N GLU A 254 -16.37 -2.30 20.64
CA GLU A 254 -15.55 -1.91 21.80
C GLU A 254 -15.42 -0.38 21.95
N THR A 255 -15.26 0.32 20.83
CA THR A 255 -15.08 1.78 20.81
C THR A 255 -16.35 2.50 21.23
N VAL A 256 -17.52 2.06 20.75
CA VAL A 256 -18.81 2.67 21.08
C VAL A 256 -19.19 2.40 22.53
N GLU A 257 -19.01 1.17 23.01
CA GLU A 257 -19.17 0.78 24.42
C GLU A 257 -18.28 1.61 25.35
N GLU A 258 -17.02 1.82 24.96
CA GLU A 258 -16.12 2.70 25.72
C GLU A 258 -16.67 4.13 25.79
N TRP A 259 -17.15 4.69 24.67
CA TRP A 259 -17.69 6.05 24.64
C TRP A 259 -18.93 6.23 25.49
N GLU A 260 -19.78 5.22 25.56
CA GLU A 260 -20.94 5.22 26.44
C GLU A 260 -20.53 5.09 27.91
N ARG A 261 -19.73 4.08 28.25
CA ARG A 261 -19.26 3.83 29.63
C ARG A 261 -18.49 4.99 30.22
N THR A 262 -17.66 5.65 29.42
CA THR A 262 -16.86 6.81 29.85
C THR A 262 -17.64 8.13 29.82
N GLY A 263 -18.83 8.15 29.24
CA GLY A 263 -19.64 9.36 29.05
C GLY A 263 -19.10 10.32 28.00
N LYS A 264 -18.17 9.86 27.15
CA LYS A 264 -17.70 10.62 25.99
C LYS A 264 -18.86 10.93 25.03
N SER A 265 -19.82 10.01 24.90
CA SER A 265 -21.09 10.26 24.22
C SER A 265 -22.21 10.54 25.23
N LYS A 266 -22.52 11.83 25.40
CA LYS A 266 -23.64 12.26 26.27
C LYS A 266 -25.00 11.76 25.76
N LEU A 267 -25.16 11.65 24.43
CA LEU A 267 -26.41 11.20 23.82
C LEU A 267 -26.66 9.71 24.06
N LEU A 268 -25.63 8.87 23.99
CA LEU A 268 -25.76 7.44 24.28
C LEU A 268 -26.10 7.19 25.76
N GLN A 269 -25.46 7.94 26.68
CA GLN A 269 -25.82 7.85 28.10
C GLN A 269 -27.27 8.30 28.37
N GLN A 270 -27.74 9.33 27.68
CA GLN A 270 -29.11 9.79 27.83
C GLN A 270 -30.11 8.75 27.33
N SER A 271 -29.86 8.13 26.17
CA SER A 271 -30.77 7.15 25.59
C SER A 271 -30.81 5.81 26.31
N LYS A 272 -29.72 5.41 26.97
CA LYS A 272 -29.69 4.19 27.79
C LYS A 272 -30.62 4.24 29.00
N ASN A 273 -30.80 5.45 29.55
CA ASN A 273 -31.57 5.69 30.77
C ASN A 273 -33.05 6.04 30.49
N MET A 274 -33.49 5.95 29.23
CA MET A 274 -34.89 6.15 28.83
C MET A 274 -35.66 4.83 28.81
#